data_AF-A0A399RD47-F1
#
_entry.id   AF-A0A399RD47-F1
#
_cell.length_a   1.000
_cell.length_b   1.000
_cell.length_c   1.000
_cell.angle_alpha   90.00
_cell.angle_beta   90.00
_cell.angle_gamma   90.00
#
_symmetry.space_group_name_H-M   'P 1'
#
loop_
_entity.id
_entity.type
_entity.pdbx_description
1 polymer ?
#
loop_
_entity_poly.entity_id
_entity_poly.type
_entity_poly.pdbx_seq_one_letter_code
_entity_poly.pdbx_strand_id
1 'polypeptide(L)'
;MLLASPLLVACADGEASSWQAQCRPAMAQSVDAKVKELKAQVPSDYRGDWTVRSEFSAGEATVSIVPDQSIRGGGGVYRFSCADQTLELVEGYR
;
A
#
# COMPACT_ATOMS: atom_id res chain seq x y z
N MET A 1 -37.26 18.13 16.70
CA MET A 1 -36.44 16.91 16.47
C MET A 1 -35.29 17.36 15.58
N LEU A 2 -34.10 17.61 16.16
CA LEU A 2 -32.95 16.69 16.20
C LEU A 2 -32.46 16.40 14.76
N LEU A 3 -31.22 16.62 14.32
CA LEU A 3 -29.94 16.94 14.96
C LEU A 3 -28.91 17.25 13.84
N ALA A 4 -27.91 18.08 14.16
CA ALA A 4 -26.49 18.01 13.75
C ALA A 4 -26.15 18.04 12.24
N SER A 5 -25.60 19.14 11.71
CA SER A 5 -24.17 19.56 11.82
C SER A 5 -23.23 18.89 10.80
N PRO A 6 -22.17 19.61 10.38
CA PRO A 6 -21.68 19.61 9.00
C PRO A 6 -20.56 18.59 8.80
N LEU A 7 -20.63 17.81 7.72
CA LEU A 7 -19.48 17.06 7.22
C LEU A 7 -18.77 17.92 6.16
N LEU A 8 -18.23 19.06 6.58
CA LEU A 8 -17.17 19.74 5.84
C LEU A 8 -15.83 19.19 6.32
N VAL A 9 -15.55 17.94 5.96
CA VAL A 9 -14.17 17.47 5.86
C VAL A 9 -13.72 17.78 4.45
N ALA A 10 -12.86 18.78 4.35
CA ALA A 10 -12.14 19.14 3.15
C ALA A 10 -11.20 17.99 2.74
N CYS A 11 -11.71 17.06 1.94
CA CYS A 11 -10.87 16.28 1.04
C CYS A 11 -10.84 17.07 -0.27
N ALA A 12 -9.71 17.68 -0.60
CA ALA A 12 -9.51 18.25 -1.93
C ALA A 12 -9.81 17.15 -2.97
N ASP A 13 -10.89 17.35 -3.72
CA ASP A 13 -11.45 16.40 -4.68
C ASP A 13 -10.43 15.95 -5.72
N GLY A 14 -9.91 14.73 -5.54
CA GLY A 14 -9.79 13.78 -6.61
C GLY A 14 -10.66 12.60 -6.23
N GLU A 15 -11.92 12.58 -6.67
CA GLU A 15 -12.84 11.46 -6.44
C GLU A 15 -12.08 10.15 -6.65
N ALA A 16 -11.88 9.40 -5.57
CA ALA A 16 -11.36 8.04 -5.69
C ALA A 16 -12.41 7.28 -6.50
N SER A 17 -12.18 7.15 -7.80
CA SER A 17 -13.08 6.51 -8.75
C SER A 17 -13.64 5.21 -8.16
N SER A 18 -14.89 4.87 -8.50
CA SER A 18 -15.59 3.71 -7.92
C SER A 18 -14.77 2.41 -7.93
N TRP A 19 -13.90 2.23 -8.93
CA TRP A 19 -12.97 1.10 -9.00
C TRP A 19 -11.83 1.17 -7.97
N GLN A 20 -11.28 2.36 -7.66
CA GLN A 20 -10.26 2.52 -6.60
C GLN A 20 -10.82 2.16 -5.23
N ALA A 21 -12.05 2.58 -4.93
CA ALA A 21 -12.70 2.24 -3.67
C ALA A 21 -12.90 0.73 -3.50
N GLN A 22 -13.16 0.01 -4.60
CA GLN A 22 -13.30 -1.45 -4.62
C GLN A 22 -11.95 -2.18 -4.58
N CYS A 23 -10.91 -1.60 -5.19
CA CYS A 23 -9.59 -2.21 -5.29
C CYS A 23 -8.76 -2.07 -4.00
N ARG A 24 -8.91 -0.94 -3.29
CA ARG A 24 -8.11 -0.60 -2.11
C ARG A 24 -8.14 -1.66 -0.99
N PRO A 25 -9.28 -2.31 -0.63
CA PRO A 25 -9.30 -3.35 0.39
C PRO A 25 -8.46 -4.57 0.03
N ALA A 26 -8.57 -5.06 -1.22
CA ALA A 26 -7.78 -6.19 -1.69
C ALA A 26 -6.29 -5.86 -1.74
N MET A 27 -5.95 -4.67 -2.24
CA MET A 27 -4.58 -4.17 -2.22
C MET A 27 -4.00 -4.12 -0.79
N ALA A 28 -4.75 -3.56 0.17
CA ALA A 28 -4.30 -3.46 1.55
C ALA A 28 -4.01 -4.84 2.16
N GLN A 29 -4.82 -5.86 1.84
CA GLN A 29 -4.59 -7.24 2.28
C GLN A 29 -3.33 -7.84 1.66
N SER A 30 -3.13 -7.70 0.34
CA SER A 30 -1.94 -8.21 -0.34
C SER A 30 -0.66 -7.53 0.12
N VAL A 31 -0.73 -6.22 0.40
CA VAL A 31 0.40 -5.45 0.93
C VAL A 31 0.74 -5.86 2.36
N ASP A 32 -0.26 -6.04 3.24
CA ASP A 32 -0.02 -6.52 4.62
C ASP A 32 0.64 -7.91 4.62
N ALA A 33 0.15 -8.82 3.78
CA ALA A 33 0.75 -10.14 3.61
C ALA A 33 2.21 -10.05 3.14
N LYS A 34 2.50 -9.19 2.13
CA LYS A 34 3.85 -9.01 1.62
C LYS A 34 4.79 -8.38 2.65
N VAL A 35 4.33 -7.36 3.40
CA VAL A 35 5.13 -6.77 4.49
C VAL A 35 5.46 -7.81 5.56
N LYS A 36 4.51 -8.67 5.94
CA LYS A 36 4.77 -9.78 6.88
C LYS A 36 5.81 -10.76 6.34
N GLU A 37 5.70 -11.13 5.06
CA GLU A 37 6.66 -12.03 4.39
C GLU A 37 8.07 -11.43 4.36
N LEU A 38 8.20 -10.14 4.02
CA LEU A 38 9.48 -9.45 3.99
C LEU A 38 10.07 -9.31 5.41
N LYS A 39 9.22 -9.02 6.41
CA LYS A 39 9.63 -9.01 7.82
C LYS A 39 10.11 -10.37 8.32
N ALA A 40 9.58 -11.47 7.80
CA ALA A 40 10.04 -12.82 8.15
C ALA A 40 11.38 -13.18 7.47
N GLN A 41 11.75 -12.49 6.39
CA GLN A 41 13.00 -12.72 5.65
C GLN A 41 14.17 -11.90 6.18
N VAL A 42 13.91 -10.80 6.89
CA VAL A 42 14.96 -9.98 7.48
C VAL A 42 15.51 -10.61 8.76
N PRO A 43 16.77 -10.30 9.12
CA PRO A 43 17.37 -10.76 10.38
C PRO A 43 16.51 -10.41 11.60
N SER A 44 16.50 -11.30 12.59
CA SER A 44 15.65 -11.17 13.79
C SER A 44 16.03 -10.01 14.72
N ASP A 45 17.20 -9.40 14.52
CA ASP A 45 17.68 -8.19 15.17
C ASP A 45 17.25 -6.90 14.44
N TYR A 46 16.61 -7.00 13.28
CA TYR A 46 15.97 -5.86 12.66
C TYR A 46 14.86 -5.31 13.57
N ARG A 47 14.95 -4.02 13.88
CA ARG A 47 14.01 -3.29 14.75
C ARG A 47 13.34 -2.12 14.03
N GLY A 48 13.66 -1.95 12.75
CA GLY A 48 13.20 -0.83 11.96
C GLY A 48 11.72 -0.89 11.60
N ASP A 49 11.14 0.28 11.36
CA ASP A 49 9.80 0.39 10.80
C ASP A 49 9.80 0.21 9.28
N TRP A 50 8.61 0.04 8.72
CA TRP A 50 8.40 -0.14 7.29
C TRP A 50 7.45 0.93 6.80
N THR A 51 7.90 1.71 5.82
CA THR A 51 7.07 2.69 5.15
C THR A 51 6.41 2.05 3.94
N VAL A 52 5.07 2.12 3.89
CA VAL A 52 4.27 1.71 2.75
C VAL A 52 3.67 2.95 2.10
N ARG A 53 3.90 3.14 0.80
CA ARG A 53 3.29 4.21 0.00
C ARG A 53 2.54 3.58 -1.15
N SER A 54 1.32 4.03 -1.41
CA SER A 54 0.50 3.55 -2.52
C SER A 54 0.04 4.70 -3.39
N GLU A 55 0.16 4.54 -4.71
CA GLU A 55 -0.31 5.49 -5.71
C GLU A 55 -1.23 4.76 -6.69
N PHE A 56 -2.36 5.36 -7.03
CA PHE A 56 -3.31 4.79 -7.98
C PHE A 56 -3.26 5.59 -9.27
N SER A 57 -3.10 4.89 -10.40
CA SER A 57 -3.08 5.51 -11.73
C SER A 57 -3.67 4.57 -12.77
N ALA A 58 -4.59 5.06 -13.60
CA ALA A 58 -5.10 4.37 -14.79
C ALA A 58 -5.54 2.90 -14.61
N GLY A 59 -6.15 2.53 -13.46
CA GLY A 59 -6.61 1.16 -13.19
C GLY A 59 -5.59 0.28 -12.45
N GLU A 60 -4.37 0.77 -12.26
CA GLU A 60 -3.31 0.09 -11.52
C GLU A 60 -3.04 0.81 -10.19
N ALA A 61 -2.49 0.07 -9.22
CA ALA A 61 -1.95 0.64 -8.00
C ALA A 61 -0.47 0.27 -7.85
N THR A 62 0.39 1.26 -7.69
CA THR A 62 1.81 1.04 -7.39
C THR A 62 2.01 1.16 -5.88
N VAL A 63 2.73 0.22 -5.28
CA VAL A 63 3.00 0.19 -3.84
C VAL A 63 4.50 0.11 -3.60
N SER A 64 5.06 1.13 -2.95
CA SER A 64 6.45 1.10 -2.49
C SER A 64 6.51 0.65 -1.04
N ILE A 65 7.28 -0.39 -0.77
CA ILE A 65 7.54 -0.93 0.56
C ILE A 65 9.01 -0.71 0.86
N VAL A 66 9.31 0.17 1.82
CA VAL A 66 10.67 0.64 2.13
C VAL A 66 10.94 0.41 3.62
N PRO A 67 11.98 -0.36 4.00
CA PRO A 67 12.45 -0.41 5.37
C PRO A 67 13.15 0.92 5.71
N ASP A 68 12.98 1.39 6.94
CA ASP A 68 13.62 2.64 7.41
C ASP A 68 15.16 2.55 7.43
N GLN A 69 15.70 1.35 7.64
CA GLN A 69 17.11 1.03 7.51
C GLN A 69 17.34 0.29 6.19
N SER A 70 18.49 0.52 5.57
CA SER A 70 18.87 -0.23 4.35
C SER A 70 19.14 -1.69 4.72
N ILE A 71 18.30 -2.59 4.20
CA ILE A 71 18.46 -4.04 4.31
C ILE A 71 18.44 -4.61 2.90
N ARG A 72 19.42 -5.46 2.57
CA ARG A 72 19.44 -6.18 1.29
C ARG A 72 18.15 -6.99 1.12
N GLY A 73 17.42 -6.73 0.04
CA GLY A 73 16.17 -7.43 -0.27
C GLY A 73 15.02 -7.10 0.68
N GLY A 74 15.18 -6.09 1.54
CA GLY A 74 14.17 -5.70 2.52
C GLY A 74 13.05 -4.85 1.94
N GLY A 75 12.90 -4.71 0.63
CA GLY A 75 11.85 -3.85 0.08
C GLY A 75 11.86 -3.77 -1.44
N GLY A 76 10.94 -2.96 -1.96
CA GLY A 76 10.82 -2.71 -3.38
C GLY A 76 9.58 -1.93 -3.76
N VAL A 77 9.48 -1.64 -5.05
CA VAL A 77 8.28 -1.17 -5.72
C VAL A 77 7.51 -2.37 -6.25
N TYR A 78 6.23 -2.41 -5.93
CA TYR A 78 5.30 -3.44 -6.33
C TYR A 78 4.19 -2.84 -7.19
N ARG A 79 3.67 -3.61 -8.14
CA ARG A 79 2.46 -3.30 -8.88
C ARG A 79 1.35 -4.21 -8.40
N PHE A 80 0.25 -3.62 -7.98
CA PHE A 80 -0.99 -4.31 -7.68
C PHE A 80 -1.96 -4.16 -8.84
N SER A 81 -2.43 -5.28 -9.37
CA SER A 81 -3.49 -5.28 -10.37
C SER A 81 -4.83 -5.59 -9.71
N CYS A 82 -5.80 -4.69 -9.91
CA CYS A 82 -7.13 -4.82 -9.34
C CYS A 82 -7.97 -5.92 -10.01
N ALA A 83 -7.61 -6.34 -11.22
CA ALA A 83 -8.38 -7.30 -12.02
C ALA A 83 -8.20 -8.75 -11.53
N ASP A 84 -6.98 -9.09 -11.15
CA ASP A 84 -6.54 -10.42 -10.73
C ASP A 84 -6.06 -10.45 -9.26
N GLN A 85 -6.05 -9.28 -8.60
CA GLN A 85 -5.66 -9.11 -7.20
C GLN A 85 -4.22 -9.55 -6.90
N THR A 86 -3.35 -9.46 -7.90
CA THR A 86 -1.94 -9.86 -7.79
C THR A 86 -1.08 -8.67 -7.37
N LEU A 87 -0.06 -8.94 -6.54
CA LEU A 87 0.96 -7.97 -6.15
C LEU A 87 2.32 -8.47 -6.65
N GLU A 88 2.85 -7.83 -7.67
CA GLU A 88 4.08 -8.23 -8.35
C GLU A 88 5.22 -7.27 -8.03
N LEU A 89 6.43 -7.80 -7.85
CA LEU A 89 7.63 -6.97 -7.65
C LEU A 89 8.08 -6.37 -8.99
N VAL A 90 8.11 -5.05 -9.08
CA VAL A 90 8.61 -4.30 -10.25
C VAL A 90 10.08 -3.98 -10.09
N GLU A 91 10.48 -3.51 -8.91
CA GLU A 91 11.86 -3.12 -8.61
C GLU A 91 12.20 -3.49 -7.16
N GLY A 92 13.22 -4.32 -6.96
CA GLY A 92 13.72 -4.66 -5.63
C GLY A 92 14.79 -3.68 -5.15
N TYR A 93 14.70 -3.24 -3.90
CA TYR A 93 15.76 -2.43 -3.29
C TYR A 93 16.92 -3.34 -2.86
N ARG A 94 18.13 -2.97 -3.29
CA ARG A 94 19.37 -3.71 -3.04
C ARG A 94 20.18 -3.10 -1.92
#